data_AF-A0A8B6CA18-F1
#
_entry.id   AF-A0A8B6CA18-F1
#
_cell.length_a   1.000
_cell.length_b   1.000
_cell.length_c   1.000
_cell.angle_alpha   90.00
_cell.angle_beta   90.00
_cell.angle_gamma   90.00
#
_symmetry.space_group_name_H-M   'P 1'
#
loop_
_entity.id
_entity.type
_entity.pdbx_description
1 polymer ?
#
loop_
_entity_poly.entity_id
_entity_poly.type
_entity_poly.pdbx_seq_one_letter_code
_entity_poly.pdbx_strand_id
1 'polypeptide(L)'
;MLVALLMVACFGSAFGRYLAQDCMYKDPATGRTYDLTPLISSNPNGYTWTQTVWSIGGYSLDSLNNDNQVNVSFQLQLCRNIINQQFKGCNSTGAAYSYDATNGCINWGQATSAAFDVVPYKDGVFLQMYHGDVINHWQKYMSNIYIVCDKTATEVKPMFEHIKSDISQAHFKIKTKQVC
;
A
#
# COMPACT_ATOMS: atom_id res chain seq x y z
N MET A 1 -44.20 -18.44 34.05
CA MET A 1 -42.80 -18.57 33.60
C MET A 1 -42.81 -18.88 32.11
N LEU A 2 -42.63 -17.87 31.25
CA LEU A 2 -42.33 -18.10 29.83
C LEU A 2 -41.00 -17.42 29.55
N VAL A 3 -40.03 -18.24 29.16
CA VAL A 3 -38.62 -17.93 29.01
C VAL A 3 -38.39 -17.25 27.66
N ALA A 4 -37.69 -16.11 27.74
CA ALA A 4 -36.73 -15.53 26.79
C ALA A 4 -36.96 -15.71 25.28
N LEU A 5 -37.22 -14.58 24.61
CA LEU A 5 -36.82 -14.37 23.21
C LEU A 5 -35.85 -13.17 23.17
N LEU A 6 -34.61 -13.41 23.59
CA LEU A 6 -33.49 -12.51 23.31
C LEU A 6 -33.09 -12.72 21.85
N MET A 7 -33.67 -11.92 20.95
CA MET A 7 -33.13 -11.77 19.60
C MET A 7 -31.79 -11.06 19.72
N VAL A 8 -30.72 -11.85 19.74
CA VAL A 8 -29.37 -11.39 19.48
C VAL A 8 -29.36 -10.88 18.04
N ALA A 9 -29.52 -9.56 17.89
CA ALA A 9 -29.16 -8.88 16.67
C ALA A 9 -27.64 -9.02 16.53
N CYS A 10 -27.20 -10.06 15.81
CA CYS A 10 -25.90 -10.04 15.18
C CYS A 10 -25.92 -8.87 14.19
N PHE A 11 -25.54 -7.69 14.66
CA PHE A 11 -24.93 -6.68 13.80
C PHE A 11 -23.65 -7.33 13.29
N GLY A 12 -23.78 -8.10 12.20
CA GLY A 12 -22.68 -8.45 11.35
C GLY A 12 -22.12 -7.11 10.89
N SER A 13 -21.03 -6.69 11.51
CA SER A 13 -20.25 -5.57 11.05
C SER A 13 -19.82 -5.93 9.64
N ALA A 14 -20.57 -5.46 8.65
CA ALA A 14 -20.20 -5.50 7.25
C ALA A 14 -19.04 -4.51 7.08
N PHE A 15 -17.88 -4.83 7.66
CA PHE A 15 -16.60 -4.30 7.23
C PHE A 15 -16.31 -4.97 5.90
N GLY A 16 -17.03 -4.54 4.87
CA GLY A 16 -16.78 -4.94 3.49
C GLY A 16 -15.37 -4.49 3.16
N ARG A 17 -14.46 -5.45 2.99
CA ARG A 17 -13.21 -5.17 2.28
C ARG A 17 -13.60 -4.80 0.86
N TYR A 18 -13.58 -3.51 0.55
CA TYR A 18 -13.83 -3.04 -0.81
C TYR A 18 -12.63 -3.45 -1.65
N LEU A 19 -12.84 -4.39 -2.58
CA LEU A 19 -11.81 -4.80 -3.51
C LEU A 19 -11.36 -3.56 -4.31
N ALA A 20 -10.06 -3.31 -4.37
CA ALA A 20 -9.52 -2.11 -5.01
C ALA A 20 -9.56 -2.17 -6.56
N GLN A 21 -10.24 -3.17 -7.14
CA GLN A 21 -10.25 -3.43 -8.58
C GLN A 21 -10.93 -2.30 -9.38
N ASP A 22 -11.97 -1.69 -8.82
CA ASP A 22 -12.67 -0.58 -9.47
C ASP A 22 -12.02 0.79 -9.19
N CYS A 23 -10.96 0.82 -8.37
CA CYS A 23 -10.27 2.05 -7.94
C CYS A 23 -11.17 3.12 -7.28
N MET A 24 -12.34 2.70 -6.82
CA MET A 24 -13.32 3.53 -6.12
C MET A 24 -13.38 3.10 -4.66
N TYR A 25 -13.33 4.06 -3.74
CA TYR A 25 -13.49 3.83 -2.31
C TYR A 25 -14.63 4.66 -1.76
N LYS A 26 -15.54 4.04 -1.02
CA LYS A 26 -16.59 4.74 -0.27
C LYS A 26 -16.29 4.63 1.21
N ASP A 27 -15.97 5.76 1.84
CA ASP A 27 -15.72 5.82 3.26
C ASP A 27 -17.01 5.49 4.03
N PRO A 28 -17.04 4.41 4.82
CA PRO A 28 -18.24 4.00 5.55
C PRO A 28 -18.59 4.98 6.68
N ALA A 29 -17.64 5.75 7.20
CA ALA A 29 -17.88 6.68 8.30
C ALA A 29 -18.51 7.99 7.82
N THR A 30 -18.05 8.53 6.69
CA THR A 30 -18.53 9.82 6.16
C THR A 30 -19.50 9.67 4.99
N GLY A 31 -19.58 8.49 4.37
CA GLY A 31 -20.33 8.24 3.14
C GLY A 31 -19.67 8.83 1.88
N ARG A 32 -18.54 9.51 2.04
CA ARG A 32 -17.81 10.15 0.94
C ARG A 32 -17.23 9.09 -0.01
N THR A 33 -17.34 9.35 -1.30
CA THR A 33 -16.74 8.48 -2.33
C THR A 33 -15.51 9.16 -2.91
N TYR A 34 -14.44 8.37 -3.06
CA TYR A 34 -13.16 8.74 -3.61
C TYR A 34 -12.92 7.96 -4.90
N ASP A 35 -12.66 8.68 -5.98
CA ASP A 35 -12.21 8.11 -7.25
C ASP A 35 -10.69 8.25 -7.33
N LEU A 36 -9.99 7.11 -7.27
CA LEU A 36 -8.53 7.05 -7.36
C LEU A 36 -8.05 6.74 -8.78
N THR A 37 -8.95 6.56 -9.75
CA THR A 37 -8.60 6.34 -11.16
C THR A 37 -7.64 7.40 -11.70
N PRO A 38 -7.78 8.71 -11.39
CA PRO A 38 -6.82 9.73 -11.83
C PRO A 38 -5.41 9.58 -11.24
N LEU A 39 -5.25 8.78 -10.19
CA LEU A 39 -3.96 8.48 -9.56
C LEU A 39 -3.32 7.21 -10.12
N ILE A 40 -3.96 6.53 -11.08
CA ILE A 40 -3.34 5.45 -11.81
C ILE A 40 -2.33 6.07 -12.78
N SER A 41 -1.04 5.78 -12.59
CA SER A 41 0.01 6.27 -13.50
C SER A 41 -0.23 5.76 -14.92
N SER A 42 -0.20 6.65 -15.90
CA SER A 42 -0.30 6.31 -17.32
C SER A 42 0.93 5.57 -17.84
N ASN A 43 2.06 5.63 -17.12
CA ASN A 43 3.26 4.88 -17.44
C ASN A 43 3.03 3.38 -17.18
N PRO A 44 3.31 2.48 -18.14
CA PRO A 44 3.19 1.03 -17.93
C PRO A 44 4.08 0.50 -16.80
N ASN A 45 5.12 1.25 -16.42
CA ASN A 45 6.03 0.95 -15.33
C ASN A 45 5.51 1.44 -13.96
N GLY A 46 4.36 2.12 -13.92
CA GLY A 46 3.89 2.82 -12.73
C GLY A 46 4.69 4.10 -12.43
N TYR A 47 4.50 4.66 -11.25
CA TYR A 47 5.40 5.68 -10.69
C TYR A 47 6.74 5.03 -10.41
N THR A 48 7.83 5.64 -10.87
CA THR A 48 9.19 5.13 -10.64
C THR A 48 10.04 6.24 -10.03
N TRP A 49 10.77 5.93 -8.96
CA TRP A 49 11.69 6.88 -8.32
C TRP A 49 12.81 6.14 -7.59
N THR A 50 13.84 6.87 -7.20
CA THR A 50 14.90 6.39 -6.31
C THR A 50 14.92 7.26 -5.06
N GLN A 51 15.08 6.63 -3.90
CA GLN A 51 15.15 7.31 -2.62
C GLN A 51 16.28 6.69 -1.79
N THR A 52 17.07 7.56 -1.15
CA THR A 52 18.04 7.12 -0.14
C THR A 52 17.29 6.78 1.14
N VAL A 53 17.45 5.56 1.61
CA VAL A 53 16.84 5.03 2.83
C VAL A 53 17.94 4.50 3.75
N TRP A 54 17.66 4.40 5.04
CA TRP A 54 18.62 3.90 6.01
C TRP A 54 18.40 2.41 6.25
N SER A 55 19.43 1.59 6.02
CA SER A 55 19.43 0.15 6.22
C SER A 55 19.88 -0.18 7.64
N ILE A 56 18.94 -0.56 8.51
CA ILE A 56 19.26 -1.11 9.83
C ILE A 56 19.19 -2.64 9.72
N GLY A 57 20.26 -3.30 10.16
CA GLY A 57 20.52 -4.73 9.91
C GLY A 57 19.31 -5.63 10.17
N GLY A 58 18.94 -6.40 9.14
CA GLY A 58 17.88 -7.41 9.22
C GLY A 58 16.47 -6.81 9.15
N TYR A 59 16.12 -6.28 7.99
CA TYR A 59 14.74 -5.96 7.56
C TYR A 59 14.01 -4.75 8.17
N SER A 60 14.65 -3.81 8.90
CA SER A 60 14.00 -2.52 9.25
C SER A 60 14.65 -1.33 8.53
N LEU A 61 13.97 -0.79 7.54
CA LEU A 61 14.24 0.55 6.99
C LEU A 61 13.48 1.58 7.84
N ASP A 62 13.85 1.74 9.11
CA ASP A 62 13.17 2.66 10.02
C ASP A 62 14.15 3.73 10.50
N SER A 63 13.74 5.00 10.46
CA SER A 63 14.61 6.11 10.82
C SER A 63 14.91 6.07 12.32
N LEU A 64 16.18 5.87 12.69
CA LEU A 64 16.96 6.64 13.66
C LEU A 64 18.13 5.80 14.22
N ASN A 65 19.34 6.14 13.75
CA ASN A 65 20.66 5.92 14.35
C ASN A 65 21.16 4.47 14.47
N ASN A 66 21.57 3.86 13.35
CA ASN A 66 22.99 3.51 13.10
C ASN A 66 23.13 2.67 11.82
N ASP A 67 23.56 3.33 10.73
CA ASP A 67 22.63 3.58 9.64
C ASP A 67 23.45 3.62 8.32
N ASN A 68 23.46 2.54 7.53
CA ASN A 68 24.06 2.61 6.19
C ASN A 68 23.01 3.15 5.21
N GLN A 69 23.31 4.25 4.52
CA GLN A 69 22.45 4.75 3.45
C GLN A 69 22.49 3.80 2.26
N VAL A 70 21.31 3.38 1.80
CA VAL A 70 21.15 2.57 0.60
C VAL A 70 20.21 3.31 -0.34
N ASN A 71 20.61 3.41 -1.60
CA ASN A 71 19.73 3.92 -2.64
C ASN A 71 18.82 2.79 -3.10
N VAL A 72 17.52 2.95 -2.85
CA VAL A 72 16.50 2.00 -3.25
C VAL A 72 15.66 2.61 -4.36
N SER A 73 15.49 1.86 -5.45
CA SER A 73 14.58 2.22 -6.53
C SER A 73 13.23 1.57 -6.29
N PHE A 74 12.16 2.30 -6.58
CA PHE A 74 10.79 1.86 -6.34
C PHE A 74 9.97 1.94 -7.62
N GLN A 75 9.03 1.01 -7.77
CA GLN A 75 7.90 1.14 -8.70
C GLN A 75 6.60 1.00 -7.90
N LEU A 76 5.65 1.91 -8.11
CA LEU A 76 4.32 1.84 -7.49
C LEU A 76 3.22 2.13 -8.50
N GLN A 77 2.14 1.37 -8.45
CA GLN A 77 0.93 1.59 -9.22
C GLN A 77 -0.28 1.37 -8.31
N LEU A 78 -1.35 2.14 -8.52
CA LEU A 78 -2.60 1.97 -7.80
C LEU A 78 -3.60 1.18 -8.64
N CYS A 79 -4.41 0.34 -7.99
CA CYS A 79 -5.58 -0.36 -8.55
C CYS A 79 -5.33 -1.31 -9.74
N ARG A 80 -4.13 -1.33 -10.31
CA ARG A 80 -3.68 -2.30 -11.32
C ARG A 80 -2.23 -2.69 -11.08
N ASN A 81 -1.87 -3.89 -11.52
CA ASN A 81 -0.47 -4.32 -11.48
C ASN A 81 0.35 -3.56 -12.52
N ILE A 82 1.65 -3.44 -12.26
CA ILE A 82 2.62 -2.89 -13.20
C ILE A 82 2.75 -3.86 -14.38
N ILE A 83 2.66 -3.32 -15.59
CA ILE A 83 2.74 -4.11 -16.83
C ILE A 83 4.20 -4.37 -17.17
N ASN A 84 5.04 -3.33 -17.07
CA ASN A 84 6.44 -3.36 -17.42
C ASN A 84 7.29 -3.17 -16.16
N GLN A 85 7.55 -4.27 -15.49
CA GLN A 85 8.47 -4.34 -14.35
C GLN A 85 9.91 -4.21 -14.89
N GLN A 86 10.73 -3.32 -14.32
CA GLN A 86 12.06 -2.94 -14.86
C GLN A 86 13.27 -3.39 -14.02
N PHE A 87 13.05 -3.77 -12.77
CA PHE A 87 14.10 -4.29 -11.89
C PHE A 87 14.39 -5.77 -12.15
N LYS A 88 15.67 -6.07 -12.39
CA LYS A 88 16.14 -7.44 -12.60
C LYS A 88 15.81 -8.31 -11.37
N GLY A 89 15.20 -9.48 -11.62
CA GLY A 89 14.93 -10.49 -10.60
C GLY A 89 13.52 -10.46 -10.01
N CYS A 90 12.67 -9.49 -10.31
CA CYS A 90 11.25 -9.60 -9.96
C CYS A 90 10.53 -10.50 -10.98
N ASN A 91 10.20 -11.72 -10.59
CA ASN A 91 9.50 -12.67 -11.46
C ASN A 91 8.00 -12.75 -11.16
N SER A 92 7.53 -12.07 -10.11
CA SER A 92 6.13 -12.08 -9.68
C SER A 92 5.38 -10.86 -10.20
N THR A 93 4.10 -11.02 -10.52
CA THR A 93 3.19 -9.92 -10.84
C THR A 93 2.91 -9.10 -9.58
N GLY A 94 2.88 -7.78 -9.68
CA GLY A 94 2.81 -6.88 -8.53
C GLY A 94 2.51 -5.44 -8.95
N ALA A 95 2.16 -4.63 -7.96
CA ALA A 95 1.87 -3.21 -8.11
C ALA A 95 2.81 -2.34 -7.27
N ALA A 96 3.60 -2.94 -6.38
CA ALA A 96 4.60 -2.26 -5.58
C ALA A 96 5.90 -3.08 -5.60
N TYR A 97 7.00 -2.50 -6.07
CA TYR A 97 8.31 -3.13 -6.08
C TYR A 97 9.36 -2.20 -5.47
N SER A 98 10.37 -2.79 -4.84
CA SER A 98 11.63 -2.12 -4.55
C SER A 98 12.79 -2.89 -5.15
N TYR A 99 13.90 -2.20 -5.38
CA TYR A 99 15.15 -2.80 -5.80
C TYR A 99 16.34 -2.07 -5.21
N ASP A 100 17.27 -2.83 -4.66
CA ASP A 100 18.61 -2.36 -4.34
C ASP A 100 19.66 -3.40 -4.74
N ALA A 101 20.92 -2.97 -4.82
CA ALA A 101 22.01 -3.82 -5.29
C ALA A 101 22.34 -4.99 -4.35
N THR A 102 21.97 -4.89 -3.06
CA THR A 102 22.29 -5.87 -2.03
C THR A 102 21.19 -6.92 -1.92
N ASN A 103 19.93 -6.51 -1.84
CA ASN A 103 18.79 -7.39 -1.62
C ASN A 103 18.10 -7.81 -2.93
N GLY A 104 18.45 -7.18 -4.06
CA GLY A 104 17.77 -7.40 -5.33
C GLY A 104 16.37 -6.82 -5.32
N CYS A 105 15.47 -7.44 -6.08
CA CYS A 105 14.09 -6.99 -6.15
C CYS A 105 13.20 -7.65 -5.10
N ILE A 106 12.28 -6.86 -4.54
CA ILE A 106 11.17 -7.35 -3.72
C ILE A 106 9.85 -6.83 -4.29
N ASN A 107 8.89 -7.72 -4.52
CA ASN A 107 7.49 -7.40 -4.73
C ASN A 107 6.76 -7.27 -3.40
N TRP A 108 6.21 -6.09 -3.13
CA TRP A 108 5.50 -5.75 -1.90
C TRP A 108 3.98 -5.90 -1.99
N GLY A 109 3.45 -6.40 -3.09
CA GLY A 109 2.02 -6.68 -3.18
C GLY A 109 1.42 -6.46 -4.56
N GLN A 110 0.22 -6.98 -4.73
CA GLN A 110 -0.55 -6.97 -5.96
C GLN A 110 -1.79 -6.09 -5.81
N ALA A 111 -2.10 -5.31 -6.84
CA ALA A 111 -3.34 -4.54 -6.89
C ALA A 111 -4.58 -5.44 -7.00
N THR A 112 -4.47 -6.60 -7.64
CA THR A 112 -5.56 -7.59 -7.74
C THR A 112 -5.94 -8.19 -6.39
N SER A 113 -5.02 -8.11 -5.42
CA SER A 113 -5.18 -8.58 -4.05
C SER A 113 -5.10 -7.41 -3.10
N ALA A 114 -5.63 -6.25 -3.49
CA ALA A 114 -5.63 -5.06 -2.66
C ALA A 114 -7.01 -4.76 -2.09
N ALA A 115 -7.03 -4.20 -0.90
CA ALA A 115 -8.24 -3.81 -0.18
C ALA A 115 -8.10 -2.38 0.35
N PHE A 116 -9.20 -1.63 0.29
CA PHE A 116 -9.30 -0.38 1.02
C PHE A 116 -9.66 -0.64 2.48
N ASP A 117 -9.15 0.21 3.36
CA ASP A 117 -9.47 0.22 4.78
C ASP A 117 -9.62 1.66 5.29
N VAL A 118 -10.17 1.82 6.49
CA VAL A 118 -10.41 3.11 7.12
C VAL A 118 -9.06 3.76 7.42
N VAL A 119 -8.88 5.02 7.02
CA VAL A 119 -7.66 5.77 7.33
C VAL A 119 -7.58 6.00 8.84
N PRO A 120 -6.54 5.50 9.53
CA PRO A 120 -6.32 5.85 10.91
C PRO A 120 -5.98 7.35 10.98
N TYR A 121 -6.89 8.15 11.54
CA TYR A 121 -6.69 9.52 12.03
C TYR A 121 -6.74 10.73 11.06
N LYS A 122 -7.05 10.64 9.75
CA LYS A 122 -7.18 11.84 8.86
C LYS A 122 -8.01 11.62 7.58
N ASP A 123 -8.32 12.73 6.89
CA ASP A 123 -8.79 12.78 5.49
C ASP A 123 -7.87 11.98 4.56
N GLY A 124 -8.44 11.11 3.74
CA GLY A 124 -7.71 10.37 2.72
C GLY A 124 -8.28 9.00 2.40
N VAL A 125 -7.45 8.15 1.80
CA VAL A 125 -7.75 6.73 1.54
C VAL A 125 -6.55 5.88 1.96
N PHE A 126 -6.82 4.73 2.60
CA PHE A 126 -5.81 3.76 2.98
C PHE A 126 -5.99 2.50 2.15
N LEU A 127 -4.95 2.14 1.40
CA LEU A 127 -4.94 0.99 0.49
C LEU A 127 -3.89 -0.01 0.98
N GLN A 128 -4.31 -1.25 1.16
CA GLN A 128 -3.41 -2.35 1.50
C GLN A 128 -3.28 -3.28 0.30
N MET A 129 -2.06 -3.62 -0.10
CA MET A 129 -1.81 -4.61 -1.15
C MET A 129 -1.20 -5.87 -0.55
N TYR A 130 -1.80 -7.02 -0.83
CA TYR A 130 -1.32 -8.32 -0.37
C TYR A 130 -0.66 -9.12 -1.49
N HIS A 131 -0.17 -10.32 -1.17
CA HIS A 131 0.40 -11.29 -2.11
C HIS A 131 1.66 -10.80 -2.84
N GLY A 132 2.57 -10.14 -2.12
CA GLY A 132 3.93 -9.92 -2.58
C GLY A 132 4.77 -11.21 -2.63
N ASP A 133 6.09 -11.06 -2.68
CA ASP A 133 7.00 -12.19 -2.70
C ASP A 133 6.91 -13.02 -1.41
N VAL A 134 7.23 -14.32 -1.54
CA VAL A 134 7.19 -15.27 -0.44
C VAL A 134 8.41 -15.07 0.46
N ILE A 135 8.16 -14.91 1.76
CA ILE A 135 9.22 -14.82 2.78
C ILE A 135 9.50 -16.21 3.34
N ASN A 136 8.43 -16.94 3.66
CA ASN A 136 8.44 -18.33 4.08
C ASN A 136 7.08 -18.99 3.78
N HIS A 137 6.87 -20.22 4.23
CA HIS A 137 5.69 -21.02 3.86
C HIS A 137 4.32 -20.44 4.27
N TRP A 138 4.27 -19.43 5.14
CA TRP A 138 3.01 -18.78 5.58
C TRP A 138 3.03 -17.25 5.48
N GLN A 139 4.21 -16.63 5.31
CA GLN A 139 4.35 -15.18 5.18
C GLN A 139 4.68 -14.76 3.75
N LYS A 140 4.02 -13.68 3.32
CA LYS A 140 4.32 -12.95 2.08
C LYS A 140 4.47 -11.47 2.41
N TYR A 141 5.26 -10.77 1.62
CA TYR A 141 5.34 -9.31 1.72
C TYR A 141 3.98 -8.66 1.40
N MET A 142 3.75 -7.52 2.02
CA MET A 142 2.58 -6.68 1.75
C MET A 142 2.96 -5.20 1.82
N SER A 143 2.08 -4.33 1.32
CA SER A 143 2.29 -2.89 1.38
C SER A 143 1.06 -2.15 1.87
N ASN A 144 1.32 -1.01 2.50
CA ASN A 144 0.36 -0.06 3.02
C ASN A 144 0.60 1.28 2.34
N ILE A 145 -0.43 1.82 1.71
CA ILE A 145 -0.34 3.05 0.93
C ILE A 145 -1.32 4.06 1.51
N TYR A 146 -0.76 5.14 2.07
CA TYR A 146 -1.52 6.26 2.61
C TYR A 146 -1.71 7.33 1.53
N ILE A 147 -2.93 7.49 1.04
CA ILE A 147 -3.29 8.54 0.09
C ILE A 147 -3.89 9.69 0.89
N VAL A 148 -3.16 10.78 1.04
CA VAL A 148 -3.46 11.85 1.99
C VAL A 148 -3.84 13.12 1.24
N CYS A 149 -4.87 13.81 1.74
CA CYS A 149 -5.27 15.10 1.18
C CYS A 149 -4.12 16.12 1.30
N ASP A 150 -3.74 16.69 0.16
CA ASP A 150 -2.88 17.86 0.09
C ASP A 150 -3.40 18.79 -1.01
N LYS A 151 -4.04 19.89 -0.60
CA LYS A 151 -4.62 20.89 -1.53
C LYS A 151 -3.54 21.65 -2.30
N THR A 152 -2.29 21.59 -1.86
CA THR A 152 -1.15 22.27 -2.51
C THR A 152 -0.40 21.37 -3.47
N ALA A 153 -0.69 20.06 -3.49
CA ALA A 153 -0.05 19.11 -4.39
C ALA A 153 -0.36 19.46 -5.86
N THR A 154 0.69 19.76 -6.62
CA THR A 154 0.61 20.05 -8.06
C THR A 154 0.72 18.79 -8.92
N GLU A 155 1.33 17.74 -8.38
CA GLU A 155 1.58 16.47 -9.06
C GLU A 155 1.56 15.29 -8.07
N VAL A 156 1.29 14.09 -8.58
CA VAL A 156 1.25 12.86 -7.78
C VAL A 156 2.66 12.32 -7.63
N LYS A 157 3.21 12.42 -6.43
CA LYS A 157 4.54 11.90 -6.06
C LYS A 157 4.43 10.91 -4.90
N PRO A 158 4.50 9.61 -5.19
CA PRO A 158 4.68 8.62 -4.14
C PRO A 158 6.02 8.81 -3.43
N MET A 159 6.02 8.47 -2.14
CA MET A 159 7.23 8.38 -1.32
C MET A 159 7.19 7.07 -0.55
N PHE A 160 8.38 6.51 -0.31
CA PHE A 160 8.55 5.42 0.63
C PHE A 160 8.76 6.01 2.02
N GLU A 161 8.06 5.48 3.02
CA GLU A 161 8.18 5.94 4.41
C GLU A 161 9.12 5.07 5.21
N HIS A 162 8.76 3.81 5.41
CA HIS A 162 9.52 2.82 6.19
C HIS A 162 9.05 1.39 5.88
N ILE A 163 9.78 0.40 6.39
CA ILE A 163 9.31 -0.99 6.49
C ILE A 163 9.09 -1.33 7.96
N LYS A 164 7.92 -1.88 8.27
CA LYS A 164 7.68 -2.58 9.54
C LYS A 164 8.22 -3.99 9.42
N SER A 165 9.41 -4.22 9.96
CA SER A 165 10.21 -5.45 9.78
C SER A 165 9.53 -6.68 10.38
N ASP A 166 8.95 -6.52 11.56
CA ASP A 166 8.23 -7.51 12.35
C ASP A 166 7.05 -8.14 11.61
N ILE A 167 6.42 -7.36 10.71
CA ILE A 167 5.27 -7.80 9.90
C ILE A 167 5.54 -7.75 8.40
N SER A 168 6.78 -7.50 7.99
CA SER A 168 7.23 -7.50 6.59
C SER A 168 6.36 -6.64 5.67
N GLN A 169 6.10 -5.41 6.10
CA GLN A 169 5.17 -4.50 5.45
C GLN A 169 5.86 -3.20 5.06
N ALA A 170 5.85 -2.88 3.76
CA ALA A 170 6.33 -1.59 3.26
C ALA A 170 5.25 -0.51 3.35
N HIS A 171 5.63 0.68 3.78
CA HIS A 171 4.73 1.83 3.91
C HIS A 171 5.07 2.88 2.88
N PHE A 172 4.06 3.30 2.13
CA PHE A 172 4.15 4.34 1.11
C PHE A 172 3.15 5.44 1.40
N LYS A 173 3.44 6.64 0.92
CA LYS A 173 2.56 7.79 1.01
C LYS A 173 2.43 8.49 -0.33
N ILE A 174 1.21 8.92 -0.64
CA ILE A 174 0.90 9.73 -1.81
C ILE A 174 0.13 10.95 -1.29
N LYS A 175 0.66 12.14 -1.54
CA LYS A 175 -0.03 13.40 -1.24
C LYS A 175 -0.70 13.93 -2.49
N THR A 176 -1.99 14.21 -2.42
CA THR A 176 -2.76 14.55 -3.62
C THR A 176 -4.03 15.32 -3.29
N LYS A 177 -4.49 16.18 -4.22
CA LYS A 177 -5.73 16.94 -4.07
C LYS A 177 -7.00 16.12 -4.29
N GLN A 178 -6.89 14.94 -4.91
CA GLN A 178 -8.00 14.07 -5.33
C GLN A 178 -8.72 13.41 -4.15
N VAL A 179 -8.07 13.35 -2.99
CA VAL A 179 -8.66 12.85 -1.74
C VAL A 179 -8.90 13.96 -0.72
N CYS A 180 -8.73 15.21 -1.14
CA CYS A 180 -9.36 16.37 -0.51
C CYS A 180 -10.79 16.49 -1.02
#